data_AF-A0A958BVG9-F1
#
_entry.id   AF-A0A958BVG9-F1
#
_cell.length_a   1.000
_cell.length_b   1.000
_cell.length_c   1.000
_cell.angle_alpha   90.00
_cell.angle_beta   90.00
_cell.angle_gamma   90.00
#
_symmetry.space_group_name_H-M   'P 1'
#
loop_
_entity.id
_entity.type
_entity.pdbx_description
1 polymer ?
#
loop_
_entity_poly.entity_id
_entity_poly.type
_entity_poly.pdbx_seq_one_letter_code
_entity_poly.pdbx_strand_id
1 'polypeptide(L)'
;MKNGEEDSSFSILNSQFAQAAALQIAIEHMRRRKNYTGGLCIWQFNDPWPAISWSIVDYYGRPKRAFEHLTDLYHPILISLDFPPGRRWSPGDTFTAAIWAINDTLQAYPNGILEIRLDDHPIHTQTLDLPPNSVRQVGALAHSLTASPKILSLTLHLNPDLRLHNHYNLTWLDLPPGPLALRLRRRLVDWVLW
;
A
#
# COMPACT_ATOMS: atom_id res chain seq x y z
N MET A 1 -20.23 -28.76 -12.46
CA MET A 1 -19.65 -27.84 -13.46
C MET A 1 -19.92 -26.35 -13.20
N LYS A 2 -20.79 -25.93 -12.26
CA LYS A 2 -21.01 -24.50 -11.94
C LYS A 2 -19.93 -23.86 -11.03
N ASN A 3 -19.03 -24.65 -10.43
CA ASN A 3 -18.08 -24.15 -9.44
C ASN A 3 -16.72 -23.70 -10.03
N GLY A 4 -16.47 -23.89 -11.33
CA GLY A 4 -15.14 -23.62 -11.93
C GLY A 4 -14.93 -22.18 -12.41
N GLU A 5 -15.97 -21.54 -12.94
CA GLU A 5 -15.88 -20.16 -13.45
C GLU A 5 -15.81 -19.12 -12.31
N GLU A 6 -16.57 -19.33 -11.24
CA GLU A 6 -16.53 -18.47 -10.03
C GLU A 6 -15.15 -18.55 -9.34
N ASP A 7 -14.56 -19.75 -9.25
CA ASP A 7 -13.23 -19.97 -8.65
C ASP A 7 -12.11 -19.34 -9.51
N SER A 8 -12.21 -19.43 -10.84
CA SER A 8 -11.24 -18.79 -11.74
C SER A 8 -11.28 -17.27 -11.67
N SER A 9 -12.47 -16.67 -11.61
CA SER A 9 -12.66 -15.21 -11.51
C SER A 9 -12.13 -14.68 -10.18
N PHE A 10 -12.37 -15.42 -9.10
CA PHE A 10 -11.83 -15.12 -7.77
C PHE A 10 -10.30 -15.15 -7.77
N SER A 11 -9.69 -16.19 -8.35
CA SER A 11 -8.23 -16.32 -8.46
C SER A 11 -7.60 -15.18 -9.27
N ILE A 12 -8.18 -14.83 -10.42
CA ILE A 12 -7.72 -13.71 -11.25
C ILE A 12 -7.77 -12.40 -10.45
N LEU A 13 -8.90 -12.12 -9.79
CA LEU A 13 -9.07 -10.89 -9.02
C LEU A 13 -8.04 -10.77 -7.89
N ASN A 14 -7.86 -11.84 -7.10
CA ASN A 14 -6.89 -11.85 -6.00
C ASN A 14 -5.46 -11.74 -6.49
N SER A 15 -5.11 -12.36 -7.62
CA SER A 15 -3.77 -12.24 -8.20
C SER A 15 -3.46 -10.79 -8.60
N GLN A 16 -4.43 -10.05 -9.14
CA GLN A 16 -4.24 -8.64 -9.50
C GLN A 16 -4.18 -7.73 -8.27
N PHE A 17 -4.94 -8.01 -7.20
CA PHE A 17 -4.80 -7.29 -5.93
C PHE A 17 -3.44 -7.55 -5.29
N ALA A 18 -2.95 -8.79 -5.31
CA ALA A 18 -1.62 -9.12 -4.82
C ALA A 18 -0.52 -8.37 -5.62
N GLN A 19 -0.67 -8.27 -6.94
CA GLN A 19 0.21 -7.46 -7.79
C GLN A 19 0.19 -5.99 -7.38
N ALA A 20 -0.99 -5.39 -7.19
CA ALA A 20 -1.15 -3.99 -6.79
C ALA A 20 -0.52 -3.72 -5.41
N ALA A 21 -0.77 -4.61 -4.44
CA ALA A 21 -0.22 -4.53 -3.08
C ALA A 21 1.32 -4.57 -3.07
N ALA A 22 1.90 -5.50 -3.83
CA ALA A 22 3.35 -5.63 -3.93
C ALA A 22 4.00 -4.40 -4.57
N LEU A 23 3.38 -3.86 -5.63
CA LEU A 23 3.84 -2.63 -6.29
C LEU A 23 3.74 -1.42 -5.35
N GLN A 24 2.65 -1.28 -4.59
CA GLN A 24 2.50 -0.23 -3.58
C GLN A 24 3.66 -0.25 -2.57
N ILE A 25 3.90 -1.40 -1.95
CA ILE A 25 4.98 -1.54 -0.96
C ILE A 25 6.34 -1.15 -1.57
N ALA A 26 6.65 -1.66 -2.76
CA ALA A 26 7.93 -1.40 -3.42
C ALA A 26 8.10 0.07 -3.84
N ILE A 27 7.09 0.67 -4.46
CA ILE A 27 7.15 2.04 -4.97
C ILE A 27 7.25 3.02 -3.81
N GLU A 28 6.40 2.89 -2.79
CA GLU A 28 6.45 3.80 -1.65
C GLU A 28 7.79 3.68 -0.91
N HIS A 29 8.31 2.47 -0.72
CA HIS A 29 9.61 2.26 -0.10
C HIS A 29 10.74 2.96 -0.88
N MET A 30 10.77 2.80 -2.21
CA MET A 30 11.78 3.46 -3.04
C MET A 30 11.61 4.98 -3.04
N ARG A 31 10.39 5.51 -3.11
CA ARG A 31 10.17 6.96 -3.05
C ARG A 31 10.53 7.56 -1.68
N ARG A 32 10.29 6.85 -0.57
CA ARG A 32 10.79 7.23 0.76
C ARG A 32 12.33 7.32 0.81
N ARG A 33 13.00 6.57 -0.06
CA ARG A 33 14.46 6.49 -0.17
C ARG A 33 15.04 7.34 -1.30
N LYS A 34 14.27 8.27 -1.88
CA LYS A 34 14.67 9.14 -3.01
C LYS A 34 16.10 9.72 -2.93
N ASN A 35 16.60 10.08 -1.74
CA ASN A 35 17.97 10.59 -1.57
C ASN A 35 19.07 9.54 -1.80
N TYR A 36 18.72 8.26 -1.84
CA TYR A 36 19.58 7.11 -2.08
C TYR A 36 19.21 6.36 -3.37
N THR A 37 17.95 6.41 -3.78
CA THR A 37 17.42 5.75 -4.98
C THR A 37 16.98 6.81 -5.98
N GLY A 38 17.78 7.03 -7.03
CA GLY A 38 17.56 8.07 -8.03
C GLY A 38 16.43 7.82 -9.04
N GLY A 39 15.67 6.73 -8.87
CA GLY A 39 14.54 6.39 -9.71
C GLY A 39 14.07 4.96 -9.49
N LEU A 40 12.86 4.67 -9.97
CA LEU A 40 12.29 3.33 -10.02
C LEU A 40 11.50 3.19 -11.31
N CYS A 41 11.72 2.08 -12.03
CA CYS A 41 10.94 1.67 -13.18
C CYS A 41 10.32 0.32 -12.88
N ILE A 42 9.00 0.21 -13.03
CA ILE A 42 8.31 -1.05 -12.84
C ILE A 42 8.52 -1.97 -14.05
N TRP A 43 8.69 -3.27 -13.77
CA TRP A 43 8.56 -4.32 -14.78
C TRP A 43 7.17 -4.95 -14.64
N GLN A 44 6.29 -4.93 -15.63
CA GLN A 44 6.38 -4.31 -16.97
C GLN A 44 5.10 -3.52 -17.25
N PHE A 45 5.11 -2.58 -18.21
CA PHE A 45 3.91 -1.79 -18.49
C PHE A 45 2.85 -2.56 -19.31
N ASN A 46 3.23 -3.14 -20.44
CA ASN A 46 2.33 -3.74 -21.42
C ASN A 46 2.70 -5.20 -21.77
N ASP A 47 1.86 -5.86 -22.57
CA ASP A 47 2.12 -7.18 -23.16
C ASP A 47 2.18 -7.16 -24.70
N PRO A 48 3.01 -8.00 -25.33
CA PRO A 48 3.05 -8.16 -26.80
C PRO A 48 2.02 -9.17 -27.34
N TRP A 49 1.40 -9.97 -26.47
CA TRP A 49 0.37 -10.97 -26.81
C TRP A 49 -0.49 -11.32 -25.57
N PRO A 50 -1.63 -12.02 -25.70
CA PRO A 50 -2.40 -12.47 -24.53
C PRO A 50 -1.58 -13.43 -23.66
N ALA A 51 -1.21 -13.01 -22.45
CA ALA A 51 -0.43 -13.83 -21.52
C ALA A 51 -0.72 -13.48 -20.05
N ILE A 52 -0.35 -14.41 -19.16
CA ILE A 52 -0.18 -14.12 -17.73
C ILE A 52 1.22 -13.54 -17.56
N SER A 53 1.31 -12.27 -17.17
CA SER A 53 2.57 -11.54 -17.05
C SER A 53 2.50 -10.46 -15.95
N TRP A 54 3.61 -9.75 -15.75
CA TRP A 54 3.72 -8.60 -14.86
C TRP A 54 3.13 -7.31 -15.44
N SER A 55 2.49 -7.35 -16.61
CA SER A 55 1.94 -6.16 -17.25
C SER A 55 0.95 -5.44 -16.34
N ILE A 56 0.87 -4.12 -16.47
CA ILE A 56 -0.18 -3.29 -15.84
C ILE A 56 -1.35 -3.14 -16.81
N VAL A 57 -1.07 -3.07 -18.10
CA VAL A 57 -2.06 -3.03 -19.18
C VAL A 57 -1.90 -4.30 -20.02
N ASP A 58 -2.99 -5.06 -20.19
CA ASP A 58 -2.94 -6.29 -20.97
C ASP A 58 -2.79 -6.01 -22.49
N TYR A 59 -2.59 -7.08 -23.27
CA TYR A 59 -2.45 -7.00 -24.72
C TYR A 59 -3.62 -6.31 -25.44
N TYR A 60 -4.84 -6.38 -24.88
CA TYR A 60 -6.03 -5.75 -25.45
C TYR A 60 -6.21 -4.30 -24.99
N GLY A 61 -5.23 -3.72 -24.29
CA GLY A 61 -5.29 -2.35 -23.78
C GLY A 61 -6.12 -2.20 -22.50
N ARG A 62 -6.44 -3.30 -21.80
CA ARG A 62 -7.27 -3.25 -20.59
C ARG A 62 -6.39 -3.03 -19.36
N PRO A 63 -6.67 -2.02 -18.52
CA PRO A 63 -5.94 -1.82 -17.28
C PRO A 63 -6.24 -2.94 -16.29
N LYS A 64 -5.20 -3.53 -15.69
CA LYS A 64 -5.32 -4.39 -14.51
C LYS A 64 -5.54 -3.53 -13.27
N ARG A 65 -5.97 -4.15 -12.15
CA ARG A 65 -6.22 -3.44 -10.88
C ARG A 65 -5.06 -2.57 -10.42
N ALA A 66 -3.83 -2.98 -10.67
CA ALA A 66 -2.65 -2.19 -10.32
C ALA A 66 -2.58 -0.81 -11.00
N PHE A 67 -3.21 -0.61 -12.17
CA PHE A 67 -3.14 0.65 -12.93
C PHE A 67 -3.64 1.85 -12.12
N GLU A 68 -4.79 1.70 -11.46
CA GLU A 68 -5.39 2.77 -10.64
C GLU A 68 -4.45 3.13 -9.48
N HIS A 69 -3.96 2.12 -8.76
CA HIS A 69 -2.99 2.33 -7.67
C HIS A 69 -1.72 3.04 -8.15
N LEU A 70 -1.19 2.69 -9.34
CA LEU A 70 -0.01 3.35 -9.87
C LEU A 70 -0.22 4.84 -10.14
N THR A 71 -1.43 5.25 -10.48
CA THR A 71 -1.75 6.68 -10.70
C THR A 71 -1.56 7.47 -9.41
N ASP A 72 -2.04 6.93 -8.28
CA ASP A 72 -1.85 7.54 -6.96
C ASP A 72 -0.37 7.45 -6.51
N LEU A 73 0.27 6.31 -6.72
CA LEU A 73 1.63 6.04 -6.25
C LEU A 73 2.72 6.81 -6.99
N TYR A 74 2.48 7.17 -8.25
CA TYR A 74 3.37 8.04 -9.03
C TYR A 74 2.95 9.51 -9.01
N HIS A 75 1.90 9.86 -8.26
CA HIS A 75 1.54 11.26 -8.09
C HIS A 75 2.74 12.05 -7.51
N PRO A 76 3.09 13.24 -8.05
CA PRO A 76 4.29 13.98 -7.65
C PRO A 76 4.38 14.26 -6.15
N ILE A 77 3.23 14.35 -5.49
CA ILE A 77 3.13 14.43 -4.03
C ILE A 77 2.48 13.14 -3.52
N LEU A 78 3.10 12.52 -2.52
CA LEU A 78 2.65 11.26 -1.95
C LEU A 78 2.77 11.31 -0.42
N ILE A 79 1.68 10.93 0.25
CA ILE A 79 1.72 10.56 1.67
C ILE A 79 1.74 9.04 1.76
N SER A 80 2.64 8.47 2.58
CA SER A 80 2.73 7.03 2.78
C SER A 80 3.02 6.69 4.23
N LEU A 81 2.73 5.46 4.60
CA LEU A 81 3.06 4.88 5.88
C LEU A 81 4.13 3.82 5.70
N ASP A 82 5.06 3.78 6.64
CA ASP A 82 6.07 2.75 6.75
C ASP A 82 5.77 1.90 7.98
N PHE A 83 5.28 0.69 7.75
CA PHE A 83 4.96 -0.29 8.76
C PHE A 83 5.30 -1.69 8.24
N PRO A 84 5.52 -2.68 9.12
CA PRO A 84 5.87 -4.03 8.71
C PRO A 84 4.78 -4.62 7.78
N PRO A 85 5.11 -4.96 6.52
CA PRO A 85 4.17 -5.66 5.64
C PRO A 85 4.01 -7.10 6.16
N GLY A 86 2.90 -7.76 5.81
CA GLY A 86 2.71 -9.16 6.18
C GLY A 86 2.18 -9.41 7.60
N ARG A 87 2.05 -8.38 8.43
CA ARG A 87 1.57 -8.53 9.81
C ARG A 87 0.04 -8.61 9.83
N ARG A 88 -0.47 -9.66 10.49
CA ARG A 88 -1.88 -9.76 10.86
C ARG A 88 -2.14 -8.91 12.10
N TRP A 89 -3.22 -8.15 12.07
CA TRP A 89 -3.65 -7.28 13.15
C TRP A 89 -4.90 -7.83 13.84
N SER A 90 -4.86 -7.89 15.16
CA SER A 90 -5.96 -8.39 16.00
C SER A 90 -6.46 -7.31 16.96
N PRO A 91 -7.70 -7.41 17.46
CA PRO A 91 -8.15 -6.57 18.56
C PRO A 91 -7.18 -6.64 19.74
N GLY A 92 -6.80 -5.49 20.28
CA GLY A 92 -5.81 -5.35 21.34
C GLY A 92 -4.38 -5.07 20.85
N ASP A 93 -4.07 -5.29 19.57
CA ASP A 93 -2.79 -4.88 19.01
C ASP A 93 -2.67 -3.35 18.95
N THR A 94 -1.45 -2.84 19.12
CA THR A 94 -1.13 -1.45 18.80
C THR A 94 -0.56 -1.38 17.38
N PHE A 95 -1.30 -0.76 16.47
CA PHE A 95 -0.83 -0.42 15.13
C PHE A 95 0.20 0.69 15.24
N THR A 96 1.40 0.46 14.69
CA THR A 96 2.47 1.45 14.63
C THR A 96 2.98 1.65 13.21
N ALA A 97 3.14 2.90 12.80
CA ALA A 97 3.67 3.26 11.49
C ALA A 97 4.43 4.58 11.53
N ALA A 98 5.50 4.70 10.75
CA ALA A 98 6.10 6.01 10.48
C ALA A 98 5.33 6.71 9.36
N ILE A 99 5.04 7.99 9.52
CA ILE A 99 4.32 8.80 8.53
C ILE A 99 5.34 9.51 7.66
N TRP A 100 5.24 9.31 6.34
CA TRP A 100 6.15 9.87 5.35
C TRP A 100 5.42 10.75 4.36
N ALA A 101 6.03 11.88 4.03
CA ALA A 101 5.53 12.82 3.04
C ALA A 101 6.62 13.08 1.99
N ILE A 102 6.24 12.98 0.72
CA ILE A 102 7.12 13.12 -0.44
C ILE A 102 6.54 14.22 -1.32
N ASN A 103 7.40 15.14 -1.77
CA ASN A 103 7.08 16.18 -2.72
C ASN A 103 8.14 16.21 -3.82
N ASP A 104 7.79 15.74 -5.01
CA ASP A 104 8.67 15.76 -6.19
C ASP A 104 8.51 17.04 -7.02
N THR A 105 7.60 17.94 -6.62
CA THR A 105 7.43 19.23 -7.30
C THR A 105 8.47 20.26 -6.82
N LEU A 106 8.63 21.34 -7.59
CA LEU A 106 9.46 22.48 -7.18
C LEU A 106 8.68 23.50 -6.33
N GLN A 107 7.41 23.24 -6.03
CA GLN A 107 6.57 24.10 -5.21
C GLN A 107 6.60 23.65 -3.75
N ALA A 108 6.64 24.61 -2.82
CA ALA A 108 6.44 24.34 -1.41
C ALA A 108 4.94 24.37 -1.05
N TYR A 109 4.52 23.48 -0.16
CA TYR A 109 3.15 23.48 0.39
C TYR A 109 3.21 23.57 1.92
N PRO A 110 3.08 24.78 2.48
CA PRO A 110 3.02 24.97 3.92
C PRO A 110 1.61 24.65 4.46
N ASN A 111 1.53 24.25 5.73
CA ASN A 111 0.26 24.05 6.46
C ASN A 111 -0.68 23.00 5.83
N GLY A 112 -0.14 21.96 5.21
CA GLY A 112 -0.94 20.83 4.74
C GLY A 112 -1.59 20.09 5.91
N ILE A 113 -2.83 19.66 5.76
CA ILE A 113 -3.57 18.91 6.78
C ILE A 113 -3.64 17.45 6.36
N LEU A 114 -3.02 16.57 7.14
CA LEU A 114 -3.12 15.14 6.99
C LEU A 114 -4.19 14.58 7.93
N GLU A 115 -5.11 13.81 7.39
CA GLU A 115 -6.09 13.02 8.11
C GLU A 115 -5.85 11.53 7.82
N ILE A 116 -5.77 10.73 8.88
CA ILE A 116 -5.68 9.26 8.79
C ILE A 116 -6.93 8.68 9.44
N ARG A 117 -7.62 7.83 8.70
CA ARG A 117 -8.84 7.14 9.14
C ARG A 117 -8.64 5.63 9.07
N LEU A 118 -9.15 4.94 10.08
CA LEU A 118 -9.21 3.49 10.16
C LEU A 118 -10.69 3.07 10.05
N ASP A 119 -11.04 2.33 9.00
CA ASP A 119 -12.42 1.92 8.73
C ASP A 119 -13.41 3.10 8.82
N ASP A 120 -13.06 4.23 8.18
CA ASP A 120 -13.80 5.49 8.21
C ASP A 120 -13.86 6.22 9.56
N HIS A 121 -13.16 5.76 10.59
CA HIS A 121 -13.03 6.48 11.85
C HIS A 121 -11.71 7.27 11.89
N PRO A 122 -11.72 8.59 12.14
CA PRO A 122 -10.48 9.36 12.25
C PRO A 122 -9.67 8.90 13.46
N ILE A 123 -8.40 8.56 13.22
CA ILE A 123 -7.47 8.09 14.25
C ILE A 123 -6.28 9.03 14.46
N HIS A 124 -5.97 9.87 13.47
CA HIS A 124 -4.86 10.82 13.55
C HIS A 124 -5.09 12.00 12.61
N THR A 125 -4.79 13.20 13.09
CA THR A 125 -4.77 14.41 12.27
C THR A 125 -3.53 15.23 12.64
N GLN A 126 -2.82 15.74 11.64
CA GLN A 126 -1.67 16.61 11.88
C GLN A 126 -1.50 17.62 10.76
N THR A 127 -0.90 18.76 11.10
CA THR A 127 -0.39 19.71 10.11
C THR A 127 1.04 19.35 9.74
N LEU A 128 1.42 19.58 8.48
CA LEU A 128 2.77 19.34 7.98
C LEU A 128 3.13 20.31 6.86
N ASP A 129 4.42 20.60 6.75
CA ASP A 129 4.98 21.37 5.65
C ASP A 129 5.70 20.44 4.67
N LEU A 130 5.50 20.69 3.38
CA LEU A 130 6.16 19.99 2.28
C LEU A 130 7.10 20.94 1.54
N PRO A 131 8.41 20.92 1.86
CA PRO A 131 9.41 21.61 1.05
C PRO A 131 9.45 21.08 -0.37
N PRO A 132 9.93 21.88 -1.34
CA PRO A 132 10.07 21.45 -2.73
C PRO A 132 11.10 20.31 -2.83
N ASN A 133 10.86 19.38 -3.75
CA ASN A 133 11.75 18.27 -4.09
C ASN A 133 12.28 17.48 -2.87
N SER A 134 11.42 17.20 -1.89
CA SER A 134 11.81 16.67 -0.59
C SER A 134 11.13 15.35 -0.23
N VAL A 135 11.77 14.61 0.67
CA VAL A 135 11.23 13.42 1.34
C VAL A 135 11.48 13.54 2.83
N ARG A 136 10.42 13.38 3.65
CA ARG A 136 10.51 13.56 5.11
C ARG A 136 9.64 12.55 5.84
N GLN A 137 10.16 12.02 6.94
CA GLN A 137 9.34 11.43 7.98
C GLN A 137 8.73 12.59 8.78
N VAL A 138 7.40 12.73 8.72
CA VAL A 138 6.64 13.84 9.30
C VAL A 138 5.96 13.47 10.62
N GLY A 139 6.09 12.23 11.07
CA GLY A 139 5.54 11.78 12.34
C GLY A 139 5.58 10.27 12.50
N ALA A 140 4.93 9.80 13.55
CA ALA A 140 4.64 8.41 13.80
C ALA A 140 3.20 8.27 14.28
N LEU A 141 2.56 7.18 13.87
CA LEU A 141 1.22 6.80 14.26
C LEU A 141 1.32 5.63 15.24
N ALA A 142 0.61 5.73 16.36
CA ALA A 142 0.37 4.63 17.27
C ALA A 142 -1.12 4.61 17.64
N HIS A 143 -1.81 3.52 17.34
CA HIS A 143 -3.25 3.40 17.60
C HIS A 143 -3.61 2.00 18.09
N SER A 144 -4.35 1.92 19.19
CA SER A 144 -4.83 0.64 19.73
C SER A 144 -6.06 0.16 18.98
N LEU A 145 -5.99 -1.05 18.43
CA LEU A 145 -7.05 -1.62 17.61
C LEU A 145 -8.16 -2.20 18.49
N THR A 146 -9.37 -1.69 18.34
CA THR A 146 -10.56 -2.20 19.06
C THR A 146 -11.27 -3.34 18.30
N ALA A 147 -11.03 -3.44 16.99
CA ALA A 147 -11.54 -4.46 16.10
C ALA A 147 -10.45 -4.87 15.08
N SER A 148 -10.69 -5.95 14.33
CA SER A 148 -9.83 -6.31 13.19
C SER A 148 -9.95 -5.22 12.12
N PRO A 149 -8.88 -4.44 11.88
CA PRO A 149 -8.96 -3.32 10.96
C PRO A 149 -8.99 -3.80 9.52
N LYS A 150 -9.74 -3.11 8.66
CA LYS A 150 -9.81 -3.50 7.25
C LYS A 150 -9.05 -2.53 6.34
N ILE A 151 -9.36 -1.25 6.46
CA ILE A 151 -8.87 -0.22 5.54
C ILE A 151 -8.32 0.95 6.35
N LEU A 152 -7.09 1.32 6.03
CA LEU A 152 -6.45 2.52 6.51
C LEU A 152 -6.41 3.52 5.36
N SER A 153 -7.04 4.68 5.50
CA SER A 153 -7.05 5.73 4.49
C SER A 153 -6.34 6.97 4.99
N LEU A 154 -5.56 7.57 4.10
CA LEU A 154 -4.83 8.81 4.30
C LEU A 154 -5.39 9.83 3.32
N THR A 155 -5.68 11.01 3.83
CA THR A 155 -6.07 12.15 3.03
C THR A 155 -5.21 13.33 3.40
N LEU A 156 -4.54 13.91 2.41
CA LEU A 156 -3.72 15.10 2.57
C LEU A 156 -4.34 16.27 1.81
N HIS A 157 -4.67 17.32 2.54
CA HIS A 157 -5.20 18.57 2.02
C HIS A 157 -4.08 19.61 2.02
N LEU A 158 -3.68 20.11 0.84
CA LEU A 158 -2.59 21.10 0.73
C LEU A 158 -3.10 22.51 0.46
N ASN A 159 -4.16 22.61 -0.31
CA ASN A 159 -4.91 23.83 -0.59
C ASN A 159 -6.35 23.41 -0.97
N PRO A 160 -7.28 24.36 -1.21
CA PRO A 160 -8.68 24.03 -1.51
C PRO A 160 -8.87 23.08 -2.71
N ASP A 161 -7.94 23.08 -3.66
CA ASP A 161 -8.06 22.35 -4.93
C ASP A 161 -7.24 21.05 -4.96
N LEU A 162 -6.27 20.89 -4.05
CA LEU A 162 -5.33 19.77 -4.04
C LEU A 162 -5.54 18.88 -2.83
N ARG A 163 -6.25 17.79 -3.10
CA ARG A 163 -6.50 16.69 -2.17
C ARG A 163 -5.85 15.41 -2.69
N LEU A 164 -5.05 14.78 -1.85
CA LEU A 164 -4.31 13.58 -2.19
C LEU A 164 -4.74 12.45 -1.28
N HIS A 165 -4.76 11.25 -1.85
CA HIS A 165 -5.25 10.07 -1.18
C HIS A 165 -4.22 8.95 -1.25
N ASN A 166 -4.12 8.19 -0.18
CA ASN A 166 -3.46 6.89 -0.18
C ASN A 166 -4.24 5.96 0.76
N HIS A 167 -4.21 4.66 0.50
CA HIS A 167 -4.92 3.71 1.34
C HIS A 167 -4.19 2.37 1.41
N TYR A 168 -4.40 1.66 2.51
CA TYR A 168 -3.86 0.34 2.76
C TYR A 168 -4.99 -0.61 3.14
N ASN A 169 -5.04 -1.77 2.48
CA ASN A 169 -5.91 -2.85 2.91
C ASN A 169 -5.14 -3.78 3.85
N LEU A 170 -5.50 -3.75 5.13
CA LEU A 170 -4.84 -4.52 6.19
C LEU A 170 -5.30 -5.99 6.24
N THR A 171 -6.30 -6.36 5.42
CA THR A 171 -6.84 -7.73 5.30
C THR A 171 -6.17 -8.57 4.23
N TRP A 172 -5.35 -7.99 3.33
CA TRP A 172 -4.73 -8.71 2.20
C TRP A 172 -3.86 -9.91 2.62
N LEU A 173 -3.49 -9.99 3.90
CA LEU A 173 -2.67 -11.05 4.47
C LEU A 173 -3.39 -11.88 5.53
N ASP A 174 -4.71 -11.73 5.68
CA ASP A 174 -5.56 -12.72 6.33
C ASP A 174 -5.64 -13.95 5.42
N LEU A 175 -4.54 -14.69 5.34
CA LEU A 175 -4.61 -16.07 4.90
C LEU A 175 -5.60 -16.75 5.84
N PRO A 176 -6.62 -17.46 5.32
CA PRO A 176 -7.42 -18.34 6.17
C PRO A 176 -6.43 -19.24 6.93
N PRO A 177 -6.75 -19.64 8.17
CA PRO A 177 -5.92 -20.60 8.90
C PRO A 177 -5.44 -21.72 7.98
N GLY A 178 -4.16 -21.68 7.60
CA GLY A 178 -3.58 -22.80 6.88
C GLY A 178 -3.76 -24.06 7.74
N PRO A 179 -3.85 -25.25 7.13
CA PRO A 179 -3.91 -26.51 7.86
C PRO A 179 -2.88 -26.53 8.99
N LEU A 180 -3.22 -27.09 10.16
CA LEU A 180 -2.37 -27.11 11.35
C LEU A 180 -0.91 -27.51 11.04
N ALA A 181 -0.73 -28.42 10.08
CA ALA A 181 0.56 -28.87 9.57
C ALA A 181 1.44 -27.75 8.99
N LEU A 182 0.88 -26.79 8.24
CA LEU A 182 1.62 -25.66 7.68
C LEU A 182 2.05 -24.67 8.76
N ARG A 183 1.23 -24.49 9.80
CA ARG A 183 1.56 -23.66 10.97
C ARG A 183 2.69 -24.27 11.80
N LEU A 184 2.64 -25.58 12.02
CA LEU A 184 3.70 -26.32 12.71
C LEU A 184 5.00 -26.32 11.90
N ARG A 185 4.92 -26.49 10.58
CA ARG A 185 6.09 -26.42 9.69
C ARG A 185 6.73 -25.04 9.71
N ARG A 186 5.95 -23.95 9.70
CA ARG A 186 6.49 -22.59 9.76
C ARG A 186 7.17 -22.31 11.11
N ARG A 187 6.55 -22.73 12.22
CA ARG A 187 7.18 -22.66 13.56
C ARG A 187 8.46 -23.47 13.67
N LEU A 188 8.53 -24.65 13.05
CA LEU A 188 9.76 -25.46 12.99
C LEU A 188 10.85 -24.78 12.16
N VAL A 189 10.49 -24.17 11.02
CA VAL A 189 11.44 -23.42 10.19
C VAL A 189 11.98 -22.20 10.94
N ASP A 190 11.12 -21.44 11.62
CA ASP A 190 11.52 -20.27 12.42
C ASP A 190 12.39 -20.68 13.63
N TRP A 191 12.23 -21.91 14.15
CA TRP A 191 13.06 -22.47 15.23
C TRP A 191 14.41 -23.03 14.76
N VAL A 192 14.53 -23.44 13.49
CA VAL A 192 15.77 -23.97 12.91
C VAL A 192 16.67 -22.86 12.34
N LEU A 193 16.10 -21.69 12.04
CA LEU A 193 16.83 -20.54 11.47
C LEU A 193 17.27 -19.50 12.53
N TRP A 194 17.23 -19.87 13.82
CA TRP A 194 17.85 -19.19 14.97
C TRP A 194 18.65 -20.20 15.79
#